data_AF-A0AAU2G192-F1
#
_entry.id   AF-A0AAU2G192-F1
#
_cell.length_a   1.000
_cell.length_b   1.000
_cell.length_c   1.000
_cell.angle_alpha   90.00
_cell.angle_beta   90.00
_cell.angle_gamma   90.00
#
_symmetry.space_group_name_H-M   'P 1'
#
loop_
_entity.id
_entity.type
_entity.pdbx_description
1 polymer ?
#
loop_
_entity_poly.entity_id
_entity_poly.type
_entity_poly.pdbx_seq_one_letter_code
_entity_poly.pdbx_strand_id
1 'polypeptide(L)'
;MIKNLMLRGLPALTLTVLPLLTAAPAAHSAPAQTRVATAAEPAGVRAPPPLFAAIDQLPVAAEHREGYKRDLYKHWNKGLNAGDGCDTRKEVILTEAVEAPQVAAGCKLTGGSWRSAYDDVV
;
A
#
# COMPACT_ATOMS: atom_id res chain seq x y z
N MET A 1 28.41 16.48 13.44
CA MET A 1 28.75 17.29 12.24
C MET A 1 27.60 17.16 11.25
N ILE A 2 26.73 18.17 11.22
CA ILE A 2 25.55 18.20 10.32
C ILE A 2 26.03 18.72 8.97
N LYS A 3 25.88 17.91 7.93
CA LYS A 3 26.03 18.32 6.53
C LYS A 3 24.71 18.02 5.86
N ASN A 4 24.03 19.06 5.37
CA ASN A 4 23.30 19.05 4.10
C ASN A 4 22.67 20.43 3.87
N LEU A 5 23.35 21.22 3.04
CA LEU A 5 22.85 22.46 2.47
C LEU A 5 22.14 22.09 1.16
N MET A 6 20.81 22.11 1.17
CA MET A 6 20.00 22.00 -0.05
C MET A 6 20.04 23.34 -0.80
N LEU A 7 20.63 23.33 -2.00
CA LEU A 7 20.57 24.45 -2.92
C LEU A 7 19.62 24.12 -4.08
N ARG A 8 18.57 24.94 -4.16
CA ARG A 8 17.48 24.91 -5.15
C ARG A 8 17.99 25.32 -6.52
N GLY A 9 17.46 24.71 -7.58
CA GLY A 9 17.60 25.21 -8.94
C GLY A 9 16.61 24.54 -9.90
N LEU A 10 15.52 25.24 -10.24
CA LEU A 10 14.71 24.94 -11.42
C LEU A 10 15.24 25.77 -12.60
N PRO A 11 15.41 25.17 -13.79
CA PRO A 11 15.38 25.94 -15.03
C PRO A 11 14.03 25.77 -15.74
N ALA A 12 13.30 26.88 -15.83
CA ALA A 12 12.19 27.06 -16.77
C ALA A 12 12.75 27.06 -18.21
N LEU A 13 12.15 26.26 -19.09
CA LEU A 13 12.53 26.20 -20.50
C LEU A 13 11.32 26.64 -21.33
N THR A 14 11.32 27.92 -21.70
CA THR A 14 10.40 28.54 -22.66
C THR A 14 10.93 28.30 -24.07
N LEU A 15 10.10 27.76 -24.98
CA LEU A 15 10.44 27.66 -26.40
C LEU A 15 9.38 28.37 -27.26
N THR A 16 9.85 29.30 -28.08
CA THR A 16 9.10 30.18 -29.00
C THR A 16 8.90 29.53 -30.39
N VAL A 17 7.64 29.37 -30.85
CA VAL A 17 6.99 30.00 -32.05
C VAL A 17 7.92 30.29 -33.28
N LEU A 18 7.71 29.92 -34.57
CA LEU A 18 6.57 29.93 -35.54
C LEU A 18 7.01 29.35 -36.95
N PRO A 19 6.33 29.56 -38.13
CA PRO A 19 5.43 28.67 -38.91
C PRO A 19 5.90 28.30 -40.36
N LEU A 20 4.94 27.96 -41.26
CA LEU A 20 4.92 27.78 -42.75
C LEU A 20 4.95 26.30 -43.22
N LEU A 21 4.14 25.79 -44.16
CA LEU A 21 3.31 26.36 -45.22
C LEU A 21 2.39 25.26 -45.85
N THR A 22 1.33 25.69 -46.52
CA THR A 22 0.71 25.14 -47.77
C THR A 22 -0.76 24.67 -47.76
N ALA A 23 -1.56 25.47 -48.47
CA ALA A 23 -2.61 25.20 -49.47
C ALA A 23 -3.65 24.05 -49.30
N ALA A 24 -4.91 24.46 -49.45
CA ALA A 24 -6.12 23.64 -49.64
C ALA A 24 -6.16 22.95 -51.03
N PRO A 25 -7.05 21.96 -51.28
CA PRO A 25 -8.44 22.30 -51.63
C PRO A 25 -9.52 21.23 -51.32
N ALA A 26 -10.75 21.60 -51.70
CA ALA A 26 -11.88 20.78 -52.12
C ALA A 26 -12.78 20.15 -51.04
N ALA A 27 -13.94 20.80 -50.90
CA ALA A 27 -15.14 20.31 -50.27
C ALA A 27 -15.55 18.92 -50.79
N HIS A 28 -15.85 18.01 -49.87
CA HIS A 28 -16.79 16.92 -50.09
C HIS A 28 -17.93 17.11 -49.09
N SER A 29 -19.08 17.55 -49.60
CA SER A 29 -20.31 17.65 -48.84
C SER A 29 -20.84 16.25 -48.54
N ALA A 30 -20.49 15.70 -47.37
CA ALA A 30 -21.16 14.52 -46.83
C ALA A 30 -22.39 14.97 -46.02
N PRO A 31 -23.53 14.26 -46.08
CA PRO A 31 -24.70 14.62 -45.31
C PRO A 31 -24.38 14.52 -43.81
N ALA A 32 -24.56 15.62 -43.10
CA ALA A 32 -24.43 15.69 -41.65
C ALA A 32 -25.51 14.83 -41.01
N GLN A 33 -25.17 13.61 -40.65
CA GLN A 33 -25.95 12.86 -39.68
C GLN A 33 -25.70 13.50 -38.31
N THR A 34 -26.66 14.27 -37.83
CA THR A 34 -26.68 14.76 -36.45
C THR A 34 -26.80 13.56 -35.53
N ARG A 35 -25.67 12.93 -35.19
CA ARG A 35 -25.58 12.11 -33.99
C ARG A 35 -25.69 13.10 -32.85
N VAL A 36 -26.81 13.06 -32.15
CA VAL A 36 -26.87 13.61 -30.79
C VAL A 36 -25.90 12.78 -29.98
N ALA A 37 -24.67 13.26 -29.88
CA ALA A 37 -23.74 12.77 -28.89
C ALA A 37 -24.37 13.11 -27.54
N THR A 38 -24.92 12.13 -26.86
CA THR A 38 -24.96 12.19 -25.40
C THR A 38 -23.54 12.44 -24.98
N ALA A 39 -23.25 13.66 -24.54
CA ALA A 39 -21.98 14.00 -23.94
C ALA A 39 -21.77 12.99 -22.82
N ALA A 40 -20.82 12.07 -23.01
CA ALA A 40 -20.26 11.37 -21.88
C ALA A 40 -19.74 12.48 -20.97
N GLU A 41 -20.28 12.56 -19.74
CA GLU A 41 -19.61 13.34 -18.71
C GLU A 41 -18.12 13.00 -18.78
N PRO A 42 -17.21 14.00 -18.71
CA PRO A 42 -15.81 13.67 -18.54
C PRO A 42 -15.77 12.68 -17.39
N ALA A 43 -15.13 11.53 -17.59
CA ALA A 43 -14.92 10.56 -16.53
C ALA A 43 -14.14 11.29 -15.44
N GLY A 44 -14.89 11.93 -14.54
CA GLY A 44 -14.36 12.79 -13.52
C GLY A 44 -13.46 11.89 -12.71
N VAL A 45 -12.23 12.33 -12.47
CA VAL A 45 -11.37 11.68 -11.50
C VAL A 45 -12.15 11.69 -10.20
N ARG A 46 -12.78 10.55 -9.88
CA ARG A 46 -13.59 10.43 -8.69
C ARG A 46 -12.61 10.53 -7.53
N ALA A 47 -12.82 11.51 -6.67
CA ALA A 47 -12.04 11.62 -5.45
C ALA A 47 -12.10 10.27 -4.71
N PRO A 48 -10.98 9.76 -4.20
CA PRO A 48 -10.99 8.52 -3.44
C PRO A 48 -11.96 8.66 -2.26
N PRO A 49 -12.65 7.57 -1.88
CA PRO A 49 -13.48 7.59 -0.68
C PRO A 49 -12.63 7.97 0.55
N PRO A 50 -13.23 8.53 1.61
CA PRO A 50 -12.55 8.72 2.88
C PRO A 50 -11.87 7.43 3.36
N LEU A 51 -10.70 7.54 4.01
CA LEU A 51 -9.85 6.40 4.37
C LEU A 51 -10.63 5.24 5.03
N PHE A 52 -11.43 5.53 6.06
CA PHE A 52 -12.19 4.51 6.76
C PHE A 52 -13.24 3.84 5.86
N ALA A 53 -13.95 4.62 5.03
CA ALA A 53 -14.90 4.07 4.07
C ALA A 53 -14.23 3.21 2.97
N ALA A 54 -12.95 3.44 2.69
CA ALA A 54 -12.16 2.60 1.79
C ALA A 54 -11.73 1.28 2.47
N ILE A 55 -11.34 1.34 3.75
CA ILE A 55 -10.97 0.16 4.55
C ILE A 55 -12.17 -0.77 4.73
N ASP A 56 -13.36 -0.22 5.00
CA ASP A 56 -14.60 -1.00 5.19
C ASP A 56 -15.02 -1.79 3.94
N GLN A 57 -14.50 -1.42 2.77
CA GLN A 57 -14.77 -2.13 1.50
C GLN A 57 -13.78 -3.29 1.24
N LEU A 58 -12.74 -3.45 2.07
CA LEU A 58 -11.78 -4.53 1.90
C LEU A 58 -12.41 -5.87 2.30
N PRO A 59 -12.41 -6.88 1.42
CA PRO A 59 -12.95 -8.19 1.76
C PRO A 59 -12.05 -8.88 2.80
N VAL A 60 -12.67 -9.38 3.87
CA VAL A 60 -11.99 -10.26 4.83
C VAL A 60 -11.85 -11.64 4.18
N ALA A 61 -10.61 -12.10 4.02
CA ALA A 61 -10.28 -13.39 3.44
C ALA A 61 -9.19 -14.07 4.27
N ALA A 62 -9.05 -15.40 4.08
CA ALA A 62 -7.97 -16.15 4.70
C ALA A 62 -6.59 -15.64 4.22
N GLU A 63 -5.61 -15.67 5.11
CA GLU A 63 -4.23 -15.28 4.79
C GLU A 63 -3.68 -16.18 3.67
N HIS A 64 -3.18 -15.55 2.60
CA HIS A 64 -2.47 -16.24 1.52
C HIS A 64 -0.96 -16.18 1.78
N ARG A 65 -0.37 -17.35 2.06
CA ARG A 65 1.06 -17.46 2.48
C ARG A 65 2.00 -17.87 1.35
N GLU A 66 1.53 -17.92 0.10
CA GLU A 66 2.39 -18.32 -1.02
C GLU A 66 3.59 -17.35 -1.17
N GLY A 67 4.76 -17.90 -1.50
CA GLY A 67 6.00 -17.14 -1.56
C GLY A 67 6.63 -16.79 -0.20
N TYR A 68 5.88 -16.90 0.91
CA TYR A 68 6.43 -16.69 2.24
C TYR A 68 7.40 -17.81 2.63
N LYS A 69 8.69 -17.48 2.76
CA LYS A 69 9.71 -18.39 3.30
C LYS A 69 10.41 -17.73 4.48
N ARG A 70 10.18 -18.27 5.69
CA ARG A 70 10.76 -17.73 6.93
C ARG A 70 12.28 -17.55 6.84
N ASP A 71 12.97 -18.51 6.22
CA ASP A 71 14.44 -18.55 6.14
C ASP A 71 15.04 -17.41 5.30
N LEU A 72 14.22 -16.71 4.50
CA LEU A 72 14.66 -15.50 3.79
C LEU A 72 14.83 -14.30 4.74
N TYR A 73 14.28 -14.35 5.94
CA TYR A 73 14.32 -13.29 6.95
C TYR A 73 15.26 -13.70 8.09
N LYS A 74 16.56 -13.54 7.88
CA LYS A 74 17.60 -14.04 8.81
C LYS A 74 17.73 -13.24 10.11
N HIS A 75 17.21 -12.02 10.14
CA HIS A 75 17.38 -11.06 11.25
C HIS A 75 16.37 -11.22 12.37
N TRP A 76 15.73 -12.38 12.49
CA TRP A 76 14.90 -12.68 13.64
C TRP A 76 15.82 -12.70 14.85
N ASN A 77 15.70 -11.67 15.70
CA ASN A 77 16.62 -11.51 16.81
C ASN A 77 16.38 -12.63 17.83
N LYS A 78 17.39 -12.93 18.64
CA LYS A 78 17.37 -13.96 19.68
C LYS A 78 16.51 -13.57 20.90
N GLY A 79 15.51 -12.71 20.68
CA GLY A 79 14.81 -12.02 21.74
C GLY A 79 15.65 -10.93 22.40
N LEU A 80 15.07 -10.33 23.43
CA LEU A 80 15.72 -9.52 24.44
C LEU A 80 16.69 -10.37 25.27
N ASN A 81 16.37 -11.63 25.55
CA ASN A 81 17.22 -12.54 26.30
C ASN A 81 17.75 -13.69 25.42
N ALA A 82 18.96 -13.52 24.89
CA ALA A 82 19.55 -14.50 23.97
C ALA A 82 19.78 -15.91 24.57
N GLY A 83 19.67 -16.09 25.89
CA GLY A 83 19.92 -17.35 26.59
C GLY A 83 18.70 -18.22 26.88
N ASP A 84 17.48 -17.68 26.77
CA ASP A 84 16.26 -18.42 27.15
C ASP A 84 15.60 -19.21 25.99
N GLY A 85 16.06 -18.98 24.76
CA GLY A 85 15.55 -19.64 23.57
C GLY A 85 14.23 -19.05 23.04
N CYS A 86 13.72 -17.97 23.63
CA CYS A 86 12.62 -17.18 23.11
C CYS A 86 13.15 -16.20 22.05
N ASP A 87 12.61 -16.29 20.84
CA ASP A 87 12.81 -15.24 19.83
C ASP A 87 11.82 -14.09 20.07
N THR A 88 12.04 -12.94 19.41
CA THR A 88 11.18 -11.74 19.58
C THR A 88 9.69 -12.07 19.47
N ARG A 89 9.32 -12.97 18.56
CA ARG A 89 7.92 -13.33 18.34
C ARG A 89 7.34 -13.97 19.59
N LYS A 90 8.06 -14.92 20.19
CA LYS A 90 7.61 -15.61 21.41
C LYS A 90 7.56 -14.65 22.60
N GLU A 91 8.51 -13.73 22.69
CA GLU A 91 8.49 -12.70 23.75
C GLU A 91 7.26 -11.80 23.65
N VAL A 92 6.92 -11.35 22.43
CA VAL A 92 5.71 -10.55 22.19
C VAL A 92 4.46 -11.36 22.53
N ILE A 93 4.38 -12.60 22.05
CA ILE A 93 3.27 -13.52 22.34
C ILE A 93 3.06 -13.68 23.85
N LEU A 94 4.14 -13.86 24.63
CA LEU A 94 4.06 -13.98 26.09
C LEU A 94 3.67 -12.67 26.77
N THR A 95 4.15 -11.54 26.27
CA THR A 95 3.94 -10.22 26.89
C THR A 95 2.54 -9.67 26.63
N GLU A 96 1.98 -9.94 25.46
CA GLU A 96 0.69 -9.39 25.02
C GLU A 96 -0.48 -10.36 25.22
N ALA A 97 -0.22 -11.58 25.68
CA ALA A 97 -1.25 -12.58 25.92
C ALA A 97 -2.25 -12.11 27.00
N VAL A 98 -3.53 -12.25 26.68
CA VAL A 98 -4.63 -12.10 27.66
C VAL A 98 -4.67 -13.33 28.55
N GLU A 99 -4.70 -14.52 27.93
CA GLU A 99 -4.47 -15.79 28.63
C GLU A 99 -3.08 -16.30 28.30
N ALA A 100 -2.25 -16.48 29.32
CA ALA A 100 -0.87 -16.90 29.13
C ALA A 100 -0.78 -18.30 28.51
N PRO A 101 0.05 -18.51 27.46
CA PRO A 101 0.30 -19.83 26.91
C PRO A 101 1.17 -20.66 27.86
N GLN A 102 1.11 -21.98 27.71
CA GLN A 102 2.06 -22.89 28.34
C GLN A 102 3.42 -22.77 27.65
N VAL A 103 4.50 -22.77 28.44
CA VAL A 103 5.88 -22.65 27.95
C VAL A 103 6.65 -23.94 28.22
N ALA A 104 6.99 -24.66 27.16
CA ALA A 104 7.85 -25.84 27.21
C ALA A 104 9.30 -25.50 26.84
N ALA A 105 10.20 -26.49 26.98
CA ALA A 105 11.63 -26.35 26.72
C ALA A 105 11.95 -25.72 25.36
N GLY A 106 12.91 -24.80 25.34
CA GLY A 106 13.25 -24.01 24.16
C GLY A 106 12.15 -23.02 23.75
N CYS A 107 11.38 -22.54 24.72
CA CYS A 107 10.31 -21.56 24.54
C CYS A 107 9.25 -22.01 23.51
N LYS A 108 8.85 -23.27 23.58
CA LYS A 108 7.73 -23.80 22.77
C LYS A 108 6.42 -23.41 23.44
N LEU A 109 5.60 -22.65 22.72
CA LEU A 109 4.36 -22.09 23.25
C LEU A 109 3.15 -22.89 22.76
N THR A 110 2.23 -23.21 23.67
CA THR A 110 0.95 -23.87 23.36
C THR A 110 -0.22 -23.22 24.09
N GLY A 111 -1.33 -23.02 23.38
CA GLY A 111 -2.51 -22.31 23.89
C GLY A 111 -2.31 -20.80 23.96
N GLY A 112 -3.05 -20.17 24.88
CA GLY A 112 -3.10 -18.73 25.09
C GLY A 112 -4.09 -18.01 24.17
N SER A 113 -4.39 -16.76 24.50
CA SER A 113 -5.27 -15.89 23.74
C SER A 113 -4.75 -14.46 23.69
N TRP A 114 -5.13 -13.72 22.65
CA TRP A 114 -4.77 -12.31 22.46
C TRP A 114 -6.00 -11.53 22.06
N ARG A 115 -6.07 -10.29 22.52
CA ARG A 115 -7.06 -9.35 22.05
C ARG A 115 -6.64 -8.81 20.69
N SER A 116 -7.48 -8.98 19.69
CA SER A 116 -7.28 -8.40 18.38
C SER A 116 -7.49 -6.88 18.44
N ALA A 117 -6.48 -6.11 18.04
CA ALA A 117 -6.55 -4.65 18.01
C ALA A 117 -7.48 -4.11 16.90
N TYR A 118 -7.98 -4.97 16.01
CA TYR A 118 -8.81 -4.58 14.87
C TYR A 118 -10.31 -4.67 15.17
N ASP A 119 -10.72 -5.69 15.92
CA ASP A 119 -12.13 -6.01 16.19
C ASP A 119 -12.43 -6.26 17.68
N ASP A 120 -11.44 -6.11 18.56
CA ASP A 120 -11.55 -6.23 20.03
C ASP A 120 -12.01 -7.60 20.55
N VAL A 121 -11.88 -8.64 19.70
CA VAL A 121 -12.18 -10.04 20.03
C VAL A 121 -10.97 -10.72 20.69
N VAL A 122 -11.23 -11.67 21.60
CA VAL A 122 -10.22 -12.55 22.25
C VAL A 122 -10.40 -13.99 21.77
#